data_AF-A0A7S2GCP0-F1
#
_entry.id   AF-A0A7S2GCP0-F1
#
_cell.length_a   1.000
_cell.length_b   1.000
_cell.length_c   1.000
_cell.angle_alpha   90.00
_cell.angle_beta   90.00
_cell.angle_gamma   90.00
#
_symmetry.space_group_name_H-M   'P 1'
#
loop_
_entity.id
_entity.type
_entity.pdbx_description
1 polymer ?
#
loop_
_entity_poly.entity_id
_entity_poly.type
_entity_poly.pdbx_seq_one_letter_code
_entity_poly.pdbx_strand_id
1 'polypeptide(L)'
;GDIEVGVDGRIVSVGRWRLYSSAGPEGAYDTVEVTDLPIGVWTDDFIGRVEDMSRKASIMLSVYRCSDHDDERVHLLIGFEPSQLQRVVLSRPNATEAMGRLLGLRKRVYSNMWLYHSEDGDVEPALQFFETP
;
A
#
# COMPACT_ATOMS: atom_id res chain seq x y z
N GLY A 1 -3.55 -6.95 2.36
CA GLY A 1 -3.91 -5.53 2.50
C GLY A 1 -5.25 -5.40 3.17
N ASP A 2 -5.45 -4.30 3.91
CA ASP A 2 -6.68 -4.01 4.64
C ASP A 2 -7.63 -3.13 3.79
N ILE A 3 -8.92 -3.06 4.15
CA ILE A 3 -9.92 -2.20 3.48
C ILE A 3 -10.31 -1.06 4.43
N GLU A 4 -10.28 0.17 3.92
CA GLU A 4 -10.63 1.37 4.67
C GLU A 4 -11.57 2.28 3.88
N VAL A 5 -12.33 3.13 4.58
CA VAL A 5 -13.04 4.27 3.98
C VAL A 5 -12.12 5.50 4.03
N GLY A 6 -11.76 6.02 2.86
CA GLY A 6 -10.96 7.22 2.72
C GLY A 6 -11.71 8.49 3.17
N VAL A 7 -10.96 9.57 3.37
CA VAL A 7 -11.49 10.88 3.79
C VAL A 7 -12.51 11.44 2.77
N ASP A 8 -12.41 11.04 1.51
CA ASP A 8 -13.36 11.39 0.45
C ASP A 8 -14.57 10.44 0.35
N GLY A 9 -14.77 9.59 1.37
CA GLY A 9 -15.86 8.61 1.43
C GLY A 9 -15.67 7.39 0.53
N ARG A 10 -14.52 7.25 -0.14
CA ARG A 10 -14.28 6.15 -1.08
C ARG A 10 -13.60 4.97 -0.40
N ILE A 11 -13.97 3.76 -0.81
CA ILE A 11 -13.32 2.54 -0.35
C ILE A 11 -11.93 2.43 -0.99
N VAL A 12 -10.94 2.19 -0.15
CA VAL A 12 -9.55 1.97 -0.57
C VAL A 12 -9.01 0.71 0.08
N SER A 13 -8.08 0.06 -0.62
CA SER A 13 -7.24 -0.98 -0.05
C SER A 13 -5.88 -0.40 0.30
N VAL A 14 -5.36 -0.77 1.46
CA VAL A 14 -4.15 -0.21 2.06
C VAL A 14 -3.20 -1.34 2.41
N GLY A 15 -1.94 -1.19 2.01
CA GLY A 15 -0.86 -2.06 2.47
C GLY A 15 -0.37 -1.69 3.87
N ARG A 16 0.22 -2.63 4.60
CA ARG A 16 0.85 -2.35 5.90
C ARG A 16 2.32 -2.01 5.70
N TRP A 17 2.72 -0.92 6.32
CA TRP A 17 4.09 -0.44 6.25
C TRP A 17 4.44 0.43 7.46
N ARG A 18 5.75 0.59 7.70
CA ARG A 18 6.32 1.36 8.81
C ARG A 18 7.57 2.10 8.36
N LEU A 19 7.91 3.16 9.10
CA LEU A 19 9.14 3.92 8.89
C LEU A 19 10.18 3.56 9.94
N TYR A 20 11.41 3.42 9.49
CA TYR A 20 12.59 3.18 10.30
C TYR A 20 13.68 4.18 9.94
N SER A 21 14.55 4.40 10.92
CA SER A 21 15.79 5.17 10.77
C SER A 21 16.95 4.21 10.99
N SER A 22 17.81 4.07 9.98
CA SER A 22 19.02 3.26 10.08
C SER A 22 20.02 3.83 11.11
N ALA A 23 19.98 5.13 11.37
CA ALA A 23 20.84 5.82 12.33
C ALA A 23 20.35 5.72 13.79
N GLY A 24 19.29 4.94 14.05
CA GLY A 24 18.70 4.77 15.38
C GLY A 24 17.52 5.70 15.66
N PRO A 25 17.00 5.72 16.90
CA PRO A 25 15.72 6.34 17.24
C PRO A 25 15.64 7.85 17.00
N GLU A 26 16.79 8.55 17.09
CA GLU A 26 16.87 9.99 16.89
C GLU A 26 17.26 10.38 15.45
N GLY A 27 17.52 9.39 14.58
CA GLY A 27 17.90 9.62 13.19
C GLY A 27 16.72 9.94 12.27
N ALA A 28 17.04 10.49 11.10
CA ALA A 28 16.04 10.73 10.06
C ALA A 28 15.53 9.40 9.50
N TYR A 29 14.21 9.31 9.29
CA TYR A 29 13.62 8.16 8.62
C TYR A 29 14.16 8.04 7.20
N ASP A 30 14.72 6.88 6.91
CA ASP A 30 15.35 6.57 5.64
C ASP A 30 14.95 5.21 5.10
N THR A 31 14.16 4.44 5.85
CA THR A 31 13.76 3.09 5.46
C THR A 31 12.26 2.91 5.64
N VAL A 32 11.59 2.40 4.61
CA VAL A 32 10.19 1.96 4.68
C VAL A 32 10.17 0.42 4.70
N GLU A 33 9.64 -0.15 5.76
CA GLU A 33 9.32 -1.58 5.84
C GLU A 33 7.89 -1.80 5.33
N VAL A 34 7.70 -2.72 4.40
CA VAL A 34 6.39 -3.12 3.86
C VAL A 34 6.15 -4.58 4.18
N THR A 35 5.08 -4.86 4.92
CA THR A 35 4.71 -6.22 5.34
C THR A 35 3.41 -6.71 4.70
N ASP A 36 2.70 -5.83 4.00
CA ASP A 36 1.49 -6.19 3.27
C ASP A 36 1.22 -5.20 2.14
N LEU A 37 0.67 -5.67 1.03
CA LEU A 37 0.34 -4.84 -0.15
C LEU A 37 -1.17 -4.62 -0.26
N PRO A 38 -1.61 -3.55 -0.95
CA PRO A 38 -3.02 -3.39 -1.30
C PRO A 38 -3.53 -4.57 -2.12
N ILE A 39 -4.82 -4.88 -1.97
CA ILE A 39 -5.48 -5.98 -2.68
C ILE A 39 -5.37 -5.78 -4.20
N GLY A 40 -5.00 -6.87 -4.89
CA GLY A 40 -4.78 -6.89 -6.33
C GLY A 40 -3.52 -6.12 -6.77
N VAL A 41 -2.51 -6.05 -5.92
CA VAL A 41 -1.15 -5.60 -6.25
C VAL A 41 -0.20 -6.76 -6.02
N TRP A 42 0.51 -7.15 -7.07
CA TRP A 42 1.53 -8.19 -6.99
C TRP A 42 2.88 -7.61 -6.55
N THR A 43 3.69 -8.42 -5.87
CA THR A 43 4.98 -8.00 -5.32
C THR A 43 5.91 -7.45 -6.39
N ASP A 44 6.07 -8.16 -7.51
CA ASP A 44 6.99 -7.74 -8.58
C ASP A 44 6.50 -6.47 -9.29
N ASP A 45 5.19 -6.35 -9.52
CA ASP A 45 4.57 -5.14 -10.07
C ASP A 45 4.79 -3.93 -9.13
N PHE A 46 4.68 -4.16 -7.83
CA PHE A 46 4.94 -3.14 -6.82
C PHE A 46 6.40 -2.70 -6.85
N ILE A 47 7.36 -3.64 -6.85
CA ILE A 47 8.79 -3.35 -6.91
C ILE A 47 9.11 -2.54 -8.17
N GLY A 48 8.66 -3.01 -9.34
CA GLY A 48 8.87 -2.30 -10.61
C GLY A 48 8.28 -0.89 -10.59
N ARG A 49 7.11 -0.70 -9.98
CA ARG A 49 6.49 0.64 -9.82
C ARG A 49 7.30 1.55 -8.90
N VAL A 50 7.83 1.03 -7.80
CA VAL A 50 8.68 1.79 -6.88
C VAL A 50 9.98 2.21 -7.58
N GLU A 51 10.59 1.33 -8.36
CA GLU A 51 11.78 1.63 -9.17
C GLU A 51 11.50 2.61 -10.32
N ASP A 52 10.32 2.54 -10.95
CA ASP A 52 9.92 3.52 -11.96
C ASP A 52 9.75 4.91 -11.34
N MET A 53 9.20 4.95 -10.12
CA MET A 53 8.99 6.17 -9.39
C MET A 53 10.31 6.79 -8.90
N SER A 54 11.26 5.99 -8.40
CA SER A 54 12.59 6.50 -8.01
C SER A 54 13.22 7.27 -9.16
N ARG A 55 13.16 6.71 -10.37
CA ARG A 55 13.66 7.35 -11.60
C ARG A 55 12.92 8.64 -11.92
N LYS A 56 11.59 8.68 -11.79
CA LYS A 56 10.78 9.89 -12.10
C LYS A 56 10.93 11.01 -11.07
N ALA A 57 11.02 10.65 -9.79
CA ALA A 57 11.15 11.60 -8.70
C ALA A 57 12.59 11.99 -8.40
N SER A 58 13.57 11.40 -9.11
CA SER A 58 15.00 11.52 -8.84
C SER A 58 15.36 11.20 -7.39
N ILE A 59 14.68 10.19 -6.83
CA ILE A 59 14.92 9.70 -5.46
C ILE A 59 15.76 8.44 -5.58
N MET A 60 16.86 8.35 -4.85
CA MET A 60 17.64 7.10 -4.83
C MET A 60 16.97 6.11 -3.90
N LEU A 61 16.58 4.94 -4.44
CA LEU A 61 15.95 3.87 -3.70
C LEU A 61 16.72 2.56 -3.86
N SER A 62 16.76 1.77 -2.79
CA SER A 62 17.10 0.34 -2.85
C SER A 62 15.91 -0.46 -2.34
N VAL A 63 15.55 -1.53 -3.05
CA VAL A 63 14.50 -2.45 -2.60
C VAL A 63 15.15 -3.77 -2.24
N TYR A 64 14.90 -4.22 -1.02
CA TYR A 64 15.44 -5.46 -0.48
C TYR A 64 14.30 -6.39 -0.05
N ARG A 65 14.37 -7.66 -0.44
CA ARG A 65 13.46 -8.71 0.03
C ARG A 65 14.04 -9.33 1.29
N CYS A 66 13.28 -9.33 2.37
CA CYS A 66 13.70 -9.97 3.62
C CYS A 66 13.74 -11.50 3.47
N SER A 67 14.45 -12.17 4.37
CA SER A 67 14.64 -13.63 4.32
C SER A 67 13.35 -14.44 4.51
N ASP A 68 12.35 -13.84 5.14
CA ASP A 68 11.02 -14.38 5.42
C ASP A 68 9.98 -13.97 4.37
N HIS A 69 10.41 -13.31 3.28
CA HIS A 69 9.57 -13.06 2.12
C HIS A 69 9.43 -14.33 1.27
N ASP A 70 8.19 -14.70 0.95
CA ASP A 70 7.85 -15.85 0.13
C ASP A 70 6.61 -15.58 -0.73
N ASP A 71 6.08 -16.62 -1.38
CA ASP A 71 4.92 -16.53 -2.27
C ASP A 71 3.61 -16.19 -1.53
N GLU A 72 3.56 -16.38 -0.21
CA GLU A 72 2.39 -16.12 0.63
C GLU A 72 2.54 -14.83 1.47
N ARG A 73 3.77 -14.35 1.68
CA ARG A 73 4.10 -13.28 2.62
C ARG A 73 4.98 -12.22 1.98
N VAL A 74 4.51 -10.98 2.04
CA VAL A 74 5.31 -9.82 1.63
C VAL A 74 6.15 -9.34 2.81
N HIS A 75 7.46 -9.22 2.60
CA HIS A 75 8.33 -8.49 3.51
C HIS A 75 9.46 -7.80 2.73
N LEU A 76 9.32 -6.49 2.57
CA LEU A 76 10.24 -5.66 1.78
C LEU A 76 10.79 -4.51 2.64
N LEU A 77 12.06 -4.19 2.42
CA LEU A 77 12.69 -2.97 2.92
C LEU A 77 13.01 -2.06 1.74
N ILE A 78 12.52 -0.82 1.79
CA ILE A 78 12.77 0.20 0.79
C ILE A 78 13.66 1.26 1.46
N GLY A 79 14.93 1.30 1.10
CA GLY A 79 15.88 2.29 1.55
C GLY A 79 15.80 3.57 0.72
N PHE A 80 15.93 4.72 1.36
CA PHE A 80 15.95 6.06 0.80
C PHE A 80 17.23 6.77 1.23
N GLU A 81 17.65 7.77 0.48
CA GLU A 81 18.66 8.71 0.98
C GLU A 81 18.06 9.51 2.17
N PRO A 82 18.73 9.60 3.35
CA PRO A 82 18.17 10.15 4.59
C PRO A 82 17.59 11.58 4.48
N SER A 83 18.05 12.36 3.50
CA SER A 83 17.55 13.73 3.28
C SER A 83 16.36 13.82 2.31
N GLN A 84 16.17 12.81 1.45
CA GLN A 84 15.17 12.84 0.37
C GLN A 84 13.78 12.51 0.86
N LEU A 85 13.64 11.51 1.76
CA LEU A 85 12.35 11.12 2.31
C LEU A 85 11.69 12.28 3.06
N GLN A 86 12.50 12.99 3.84
CA GLN A 86 12.04 14.12 4.64
C GLN A 86 11.60 15.30 3.77
N ARG A 87 12.35 15.59 2.69
CA ARG A 87 12.02 16.65 1.73
C ARG A 87 10.73 16.35 0.96
N VAL A 88 10.57 15.13 0.45
CA VAL A 88 9.50 14.82 -0.51
C VAL A 88 8.18 14.51 0.20
N VAL A 89 8.22 13.83 1.35
CA VAL A 89 7.04 13.25 1.98
C VAL A 89 6.79 13.78 3.38
N LEU A 90 7.80 13.76 4.26
CA LEU A 90 7.59 14.02 5.68
C LEU A 90 7.39 15.50 6.01
N SER A 91 7.74 16.41 5.10
CA SER A 91 7.47 17.85 5.20
C SER A 91 5.98 18.21 5.00
N ARG A 92 5.15 17.25 4.59
CA ARG A 92 3.72 17.47 4.29
C ARG A 92 2.84 17.20 5.52
N PRO A 93 1.75 17.97 5.72
CA PRO A 93 0.84 17.79 6.86
C PRO A 93 0.19 16.39 6.94
N ASN A 94 0.05 15.69 5.81
CA ASN A 94 -0.43 14.30 5.74
C ASN A 94 0.68 13.36 5.22
N ALA A 95 1.84 13.35 5.88
CA ALA A 95 3.01 12.57 5.46
C ALA A 95 2.68 11.08 5.22
N THR A 96 1.89 10.44 6.09
CA THR A 96 1.49 9.04 5.96
C THR A 96 0.69 8.78 4.69
N GLU A 97 -0.31 9.62 4.40
CA GLU A 97 -1.11 9.49 3.19
C GLU A 97 -0.28 9.77 1.93
N ALA A 98 0.57 10.80 1.99
CA ALA A 98 1.49 11.14 0.91
C ALA A 98 2.45 10.00 0.61
N MET A 99 2.97 9.31 1.64
CA MET A 99 3.81 8.13 1.48
C MET A 99 3.06 6.98 0.84
N GLY A 100 1.88 6.66 1.37
CA GLY A 100 1.06 5.57 0.84
C GLY A 100 0.69 5.79 -0.63
N ARG A 101 0.41 7.03 -1.02
CA ARG A 101 0.16 7.39 -2.43
C ARG A 101 1.43 7.35 -3.28
N LEU A 102 2.55 7.85 -2.74
CA LEU A 102 3.85 7.85 -3.43
C LEU A 102 4.24 6.41 -3.78
N LEU A 103 4.35 5.54 -2.78
CA LEU A 103 4.76 4.14 -2.97
C LEU A 103 3.67 3.27 -3.63
N GLY A 104 2.44 3.77 -3.78
CA GLY A 104 1.32 2.98 -4.31
C GLY A 104 0.77 1.95 -3.30
N LEU A 105 1.05 2.14 -2.01
CA LEU A 105 0.51 1.35 -0.88
C LEU A 105 -0.94 1.73 -0.53
N ARG A 106 -1.59 2.58 -1.33
CA ARG A 106 -3.00 2.91 -1.22
C ARG A 106 -3.65 2.85 -2.60
N LYS A 107 -4.57 1.91 -2.80
CA LYS A 107 -5.24 1.66 -4.08
C LYS A 107 -6.74 1.83 -3.91
N ARG A 108 -7.39 2.59 -4.80
CA ARG A 108 -8.84 2.71 -4.81
C ARG A 108 -9.48 1.38 -5.20
N VAL A 109 -10.50 0.98 -4.45
CA VAL A 109 -11.34 -0.17 -4.79
C VAL A 109 -12.59 0.34 -5.49
N TYR A 110 -12.92 -0.29 -6.62
CA TYR A 110 -14.14 0.02 -7.37
C TYR A 110 -15.13 -1.11 -7.14
N SER A 111 -16.25 -0.80 -6.51
CA SER A 111 -17.35 -1.73 -6.27
C SER A 111 -18.26 -1.79 -7.51
N ASN A 112 -17.73 -2.28 -8.63
CA ASN A 112 -18.52 -2.51 -9.83
C ASN A 112 -18.94 -3.98 -9.85
N MET A 113 -19.99 -4.31 -9.10
CA MET A 113 -20.51 -5.67 -9.06
C MET A 113 -21.58 -5.85 -10.14
N TRP A 114 -21.22 -6.54 -11.21
CA TRP A 114 -22.17 -7.03 -12.20
C TRP A 114 -22.41 -8.50 -11.88
N LEU A 115 -23.58 -8.79 -11.31
CA LEU A 115 -23.98 -10.14 -10.96
C LEU A 115 -25.07 -10.60 -11.93
N TYR A 116 -25.06 -11.88 -12.28
CA TYR A 116 -26.13 -12.47 -13.07
C TYR A 116 -27.41 -12.46 -12.24
N HIS A 117 -28.46 -11.85 -12.79
CA HIS A 117 -29.82 -11.97 -12.26
C HIS A 117 -30.52 -13.07 -13.08
N SER A 118 -31.02 -14.11 -12.42
CA SER A 118 -31.85 -15.12 -13.09
C SER A 118 -33.20 -14.50 -13.44
N GLU A 119 -33.62 -14.64 -14.70
CA GLU A 119 -34.92 -14.11 -15.17
C GLU A 119 -36.13 -14.78 -14.48
N ASP A 120 -35.91 -15.93 -13.85
CA ASP A 120 -36.92 -16.65 -13.06
C ASP A 120 -36.81 -16.29 -11.57
N GLY A 121 -37.56 -15.27 -11.15
CA GLY A 121 -38.00 -15.08 -9.77
C GLY A 121 -37.51 -13.81 -9.09
N ASP A 122 -38.47 -13.02 -8.61
CA ASP A 122 -38.34 -11.89 -7.68
C ASP A 122 -37.65 -12.30 -6.37
N VAL A 123 -36.34 -12.58 -6.41
CA VAL A 123 -35.54 -12.80 -5.21
C VAL A 123 -34.74 -11.53 -4.98
N GLU A 124 -35.20 -10.72 -4.01
CA GLU A 124 -34.42 -9.58 -3.52
C GLU A 124 -33.01 -10.05 -3.16
N PRO A 125 -31.95 -9.31 -3.53
CA PRO A 125 -30.59 -9.68 -3.18
C PRO A 125 -30.44 -9.65 -1.65
N ALA A 126 -30.46 -10.83 -1.04
CA ALA A 126 -30.19 -10.97 0.39
C ALA A 126 -28.69 -10.72 0.63
N LEU A 127 -28.35 -9.55 1.17
CA LEU A 127 -27.03 -9.30 1.74
C LEU A 127 -26.85 -10.24 2.94
N GLN A 128 -26.19 -11.37 2.73
CA GLN A 128 -25.73 -12.23 3.82
C GLN A 128 -24.43 -11.67 4.37
N PHE A 129 -24.49 -11.15 5.59
CA PHE A 129 -23.31 -10.85 6.38
C PHE A 129 -22.85 -12.15 7.04
N PHE A 130 -21.63 -12.58 6.71
CA PHE A 130 -20.99 -13.68 7.43
C PHE A 130 -20.32 -13.10 8.67
N GLU A 131 -20.66 -13.62 9.84
CA GLU A 131 -19.91 -13.33 11.05
C GLU A 131 -18.51 -13.95 10.90
N THR A 132 -17.48 -13.11 10.90
CA THR A 132 -16.08 -13.56 10.97
C THR A 132 -15.79 -14.16 12.35
N PRO A 133 -15.02 -15.26 12.43
CA PRO A 133 -14.64 -15.90 13.68
C PRO A 133 -13.81 -15.00 14.61
#